data_AF-A0A944K8X3-F1
#
_entry.id   AF-A0A944K8X3-F1
#
_cell.length_a   1.000
_cell.length_b   1.000
_cell.length_c   1.000
_cell.angle_alpha   90.00
_cell.angle_beta   90.00
_cell.angle_gamma   90.00
#
_symmetry.space_group_name_H-M   'P 1'
#
loop_
_entity.id
_entity.type
_entity.pdbx_description
1 polymer ?
#
loop_
_entity_poly.entity_id
_entity_poly.type
_entity_poly.pdbx_seq_one_letter_code
_entity_poly.pdbx_strand_id
1 'polypeptide(L)'
;MFRRMEDRDDALSEAASTLGTATEQDTVNAALLEVAKRRRRLIALEELAAMGERGDFDILLDKGSYRRPPQRRRPPPSRPG
;
A
#
# COMPACT_ATOMS: atom_id res chain seq x y z
N MET A 1 -16.25 10.84 -19.39
CA MET A 1 -17.60 10.37 -19.78
C MET A 1 -17.94 9.21 -18.86
N PHE A 2 -18.84 9.39 -17.89
CA PHE A 2 -19.33 8.29 -17.06
C PHE A 2 -20.47 7.62 -17.83
N ARG A 3 -20.27 6.37 -18.25
CA ARG A 3 -21.38 5.55 -18.78
C ARG A 3 -22.36 5.39 -17.63
N ARG A 4 -23.53 6.00 -17.73
CA ARG A 4 -24.62 5.76 -16.79
C ARG A 4 -25.03 4.30 -17.00
N MET A 5 -24.73 3.43 -16.03
CA MET A 5 -25.41 2.14 -15.94
C MET A 5 -26.85 2.48 -15.60
N GLU A 6 -27.74 2.45 -16.58
CA GLU A 6 -29.15 2.78 -16.38
C GLU A 6 -29.95 1.60 -15.81
N ASP A 7 -29.37 0.40 -15.74
CA ASP A 7 -30.00 -0.77 -15.15
C ASP A 7 -29.27 -1.26 -13.89
N ARG A 8 -30.03 -1.39 -12.80
CA ARG A 8 -29.56 -1.94 -11.53
C ARG A 8 -29.12 -3.40 -11.70
N ASP A 9 -29.82 -4.16 -12.54
CA ASP A 9 -29.61 -5.60 -12.66
C ASP A 9 -28.29 -5.90 -13.39
N ASP A 10 -27.96 -5.11 -14.41
CA ASP A 10 -26.67 -5.19 -15.10
C ASP A 10 -25.51 -4.88 -14.15
N ALA A 11 -25.63 -3.81 -13.35
CA ALA A 11 -24.62 -3.43 -12.36
C ALA A 11 -24.43 -4.52 -11.31
N LEU A 12 -25.52 -5.15 -10.89
CA LEU A 12 -25.51 -6.22 -9.91
C LEU A 12 -24.87 -7.50 -10.47
N SER A 13 -25.17 -7.84 -11.72
CA SER A 13 -24.59 -8.98 -12.43
C SER A 13 -23.09 -8.82 -12.62
N GLU A 14 -22.64 -7.64 -13.06
CA GLU A 14 -21.21 -7.33 -13.20
C GLU A 14 -20.49 -7.40 -11.84
N ALA A 15 -21.10 -6.83 -10.79
CA ALA A 15 -20.56 -6.91 -9.44
C ALA A 15 -20.50 -8.35 -8.93
N ALA A 16 -21.52 -9.17 -9.17
CA ALA A 16 -21.57 -10.56 -8.74
C ALA A 16 -20.46 -11.38 -9.42
N SER A 17 -20.29 -11.19 -10.73
CA SER A 17 -19.20 -11.83 -11.48
C SER A 17 -17.82 -11.38 -11.00
N THR A 18 -17.66 -10.10 -10.65
CA THR A 18 -16.38 -9.54 -10.19
C THR A 18 -16.02 -10.00 -8.77
N LEU A 19 -17.03 -10.08 -7.90
CA LEU A 19 -16.87 -10.40 -6.48
C LEU A 19 -16.98 -11.90 -6.19
N GLY A 20 -17.42 -12.70 -7.16
CA GLY A 20 -17.59 -14.15 -7.03
C GLY A 20 -18.74 -14.54 -6.09
N THR A 21 -19.81 -13.74 -6.06
CA THR A 21 -20.97 -13.93 -5.16
C THR A 21 -22.15 -14.54 -5.91
N ALA A 22 -22.95 -15.33 -5.19
CA ALA A 22 -24.06 -16.09 -5.79
C ALA A 22 -25.42 -15.42 -5.58
N THR A 23 -25.57 -14.59 -4.54
CA THR A 23 -26.83 -13.91 -4.22
C THR A 23 -26.68 -12.41 -4.35
N GLU A 24 -27.78 -11.72 -4.67
CA GLU A 24 -27.81 -10.25 -4.72
C GLU A 24 -27.34 -9.62 -3.41
N GLN A 25 -27.80 -10.16 -2.28
CA GLN A 25 -27.46 -9.66 -0.95
C GLN A 25 -25.96 -9.80 -0.67
N ASP A 26 -25.36 -10.94 -1.03
CA ASP A 26 -23.91 -11.15 -0.89
C ASP A 26 -23.13 -10.19 -1.77
N THR A 27 -23.59 -9.98 -3.02
CA THR A 27 -22.98 -9.04 -3.96
C THR A 27 -22.99 -7.61 -3.40
N VAL A 28 -24.14 -7.14 -2.90
CA VAL A 28 -24.27 -5.80 -2.32
C VAL A 28 -23.37 -5.65 -1.09
N ASN A 29 -23.41 -6.62 -0.18
CA ASN A 29 -22.60 -6.58 1.05
C ASN A 29 -21.10 -6.57 0.73
N ALA A 30 -20.65 -7.43 -0.19
CA ALA A 30 -19.26 -7.49 -0.63
C ALA A 30 -18.83 -6.19 -1.33
N ALA A 31 -19.67 -5.64 -2.21
CA ALA A 31 -19.40 -4.39 -2.90
C ALA A 31 -19.24 -3.22 -1.92
N LEU A 32 -20.16 -3.08 -0.96
CA LEU A 32 -20.09 -2.05 0.07
C LEU A 32 -18.84 -2.18 0.93
N LEU A 33 -18.48 -3.41 1.31
CA LEU A 33 -17.27 -3.67 2.08
C LEU A 33 -16.00 -3.31 1.29
N GLU A 34 -15.94 -3.64 0.00
CA GLU A 34 -14.81 -3.28 -0.85
C GLU A 34 -14.69 -1.77 -1.08
N VAL A 35 -15.81 -1.06 -1.27
CA VAL A 35 -15.82 0.40 -1.33
C VAL A 35 -15.30 1.01 -0.03
N ALA A 36 -15.75 0.51 1.13
CA ALA A 36 -15.26 0.97 2.43
C ALA A 36 -13.76 0.70 2.63
N LYS A 37 -13.26 -0.48 2.22
CA LYS A 37 -11.83 -0.80 2.25
C LYS A 37 -11.03 0.11 1.31
N ARG A 38 -11.50 0.33 0.09
CA ARG A 38 -10.86 1.21 -0.89
C ARG A 38 -10.78 2.64 -0.37
N ARG A 39 -11.86 3.16 0.23
CA ARG A 39 -11.85 4.50 0.82
C ARG A 39 -10.86 4.63 1.97
N ARG A 40 -10.80 3.64 2.88
CA ARG A 40 -9.80 3.61 3.95
C ARG A 40 -8.36 3.61 3.42
N ARG A 41 -8.08 2.83 2.37
CA ARG A 41 -6.76 2.81 1.72
C ARG A 41 -6.39 4.16 1.10
N LEU A 42 -7.35 4.86 0.49
CA LEU A 42 -7.11 6.18 -0.10
C LEU A 42 -6.79 7.23 0.96
N ILE A 43 -7.56 7.27 2.06
CA ILE A 43 -7.30 8.18 3.18
C ILE A 43 -5.90 7.93 3.75
N ALA A 44 -5.54 6.67 4.01
CA ALA A 44 -4.21 6.33 4.51
C ALA A 44 -3.09 6.73 3.54
N LEU A 45 -3.34 6.67 2.23
CA LEU A 45 -2.38 7.10 1.21
C LEU A 45 -2.24 8.63 1.18
N GLU A 46 -3.33 9.37 1.35
CA GLU A 46 -3.32 10.83 1.48
C GLU A 46 -2.54 11.27 2.72
N GLU A 47 -2.78 10.62 3.86
CA GLU A 47 -2.02 10.85 5.10
C GLU A 47 -0.53 10.55 4.91
N LEU A 48 -0.21 9.44 4.24
CA LEU A 48 1.17 9.06 3.91
C LEU A 48 1.86 10.10 3.00
N ALA A 49 1.15 10.61 2.00
CA ALA A 49 1.66 11.66 1.13
C ALA A 49 1.93 12.95 1.92
N ALA A 50 0.99 13.36 2.79
CA ALA A 50 1.15 14.52 3.65
C ALA A 50 2.33 14.38 4.64
N MET A 51 2.58 13.18 5.17
CA MET A 51 3.80 12.90 5.98
C MET A 51 5.07 13.13 5.15
N GLY A 52 5.09 12.67 3.90
CA GLY A 52 6.21 12.90 3.00
C GLY A 52 6.47 14.38 2.70
N GLU A 53 5.41 15.15 2.45
CA GLU A 53 5.52 16.60 2.19
C GLU A 53 6.06 17.40 3.39
N ARG A 54 5.77 16.94 4.62
CA ARG A 54 6.29 17.56 5.85
C ARG A 54 7.74 17.17 6.17
N GLY A 55 8.32 16.22 5.43
CA GLY A 55 9.66 15.70 5.72
C GLY A 55 9.69 14.69 6.88
N ASP A 56 8.55 14.09 7.24
CA ASP A 56 8.49 13.11 8.35
C ASP A 56 9.40 11.88 8.10
N PHE A 57 9.78 11.65 6.82
CA PHE A 57 10.70 10.59 6.40
C PHE A 57 12.16 11.04 6.21
N ASP A 58 12.51 12.30 6.47
CA ASP A 58 13.85 12.85 6.22
C ASP A 58 14.94 12.17 7.06
N ILE A 59 14.56 11.62 8.23
CA ILE A 59 15.46 10.80 9.06
C ILE A 59 16.03 9.60 8.30
N LEU A 60 15.33 9.09 7.27
CA LEU A 60 15.77 7.98 6.45
C LEU A 60 16.83 8.39 5.40
N LEU A 61 17.05 9.70 5.20
CA LEU A 61 18.04 10.21 4.25
C LEU A 61 19.47 10.10 4.78
N ASP A 62 19.66 10.06 6.10
CA ASP A 62 20.98 9.82 6.69
C ASP A 62 21.39 8.35 6.58
N LYS A 63 22.05 8.04 5.46
CA LYS A 63 22.58 6.70 5.17
C LYS A 63 23.77 6.31 6.05
N GLY A 64 24.41 7.26 6.75
CA GLY A 64 25.55 7.00 7.63
C GLY A 64 25.15 6.23 8.89
N SER A 65 23.91 6.44 9.36
CA SER A 65 23.36 5.80 10.56
C SER A 65 23.07 4.30 10.42
N TYR A 66 22.80 3.81 9.19
CA TYR A 66 22.49 2.40 8.94
C TYR A 66 23.55 1.67 8.10
N ARG A 67 24.40 2.39 7.36
CA ARG A 67 25.54 1.79 6.64
C ARG A 67 26.71 1.66 7.61
N ARG A 68 26.74 0.55 8.35
CA ARG A 68 27.88 0.20 9.23
C ARG A 68 29.18 0.37 8.41
N PRO A 69 30.10 1.26 8.80
CA PRO A 69 31.34 1.43 8.07
C PRO A 69 32.04 0.06 8.03
N PRO A 70 32.68 -0.31 6.90
CA PRO A 70 33.42 -1.56 6.83
C PRO A 70 34.40 -1.58 8.01
N GLN A 71 34.31 -2.61 8.85
CA GLN A 71 35.22 -2.76 9.97
C GLN A 71 36.63 -2.67 9.38
N ARG A 72 37.41 -1.68 9.83
CA ARG A 72 38.83 -1.59 9.49
C ARG A 72 39.42 -2.95 9.84
N ARG A 73 39.70 -3.78 8.83
CA ARG A 73 40.39 -5.05 9.01
C ARG A 73 41.68 -4.72 9.73
N ARG A 74 41.82 -5.16 10.98
CA ARG A 74 43.10 -5.06 11.68
C ARG A 74 44.14 -5.71 10.77
N PRO A 75 45.27 -5.04 10.48
CA PRO A 75 46.34 -5.68 9.73
C PRO A 75 46.77 -6.95 10.48
N PRO A 76 47.06 -8.05 9.76
CA PRO A 76 47.51 -9.29 10.40
C PRO A 76 48.78 -9.02 11.23
N PRO A 77 48.96 -9.68 12.38
CA PRO A 77 50.15 -9.49 13.20
C PRO A 77 51.40 -9.86 12.38
N SER A 78 52.42 -9.00 12.44
CA SER A 78 53.71 -9.24 11.80
C SER A 78 54.31 -10.54 12.34
N ARG A 79 54.69 -11.46 11.43
CA ARG A 79 55.38 -12.69 11.82
C ARG A 79 56.73 -12.32 12.46
N PRO A 80 57.10 -12.91 13.61
CA PRO A 80 58.45 -12.77 14.14
C PRO A 80 59.43 -13.49 13.20
N GLY A 81 60.55 -12.82 12.93
CA GLY A 81 61.66 -13.34 12.13
C GLY A 81 62.56 -14.31 12.88
#